data_AF-A0A813M663-F1
#
_entry.id   AF-A0A813M663-F1
#
_cell.length_a   1.000
_cell.length_b   1.000
_cell.length_c   1.000
_cell.angle_alpha   90.00
_cell.angle_beta   90.00
_cell.angle_gamma   90.00
#
_symmetry.space_group_name_H-M   'P 1'
#
loop_
_entity.id
_entity.type
_entity.pdbx_description
1 polymer ?
#
loop_
_entity_poly.entity_id
_entity_poly.type
_entity_poly.pdbx_seq_one_letter_code
_entity_poly.pdbx_strand_id
1 'polypeptide(L)'
;MNSNLENDEINGQNLIKLIDASINSEDCSKKIKEYDIMPILEDPTEFYRIEQNHYLLINKLKCKQFYIYWRKKYFDNKNSESDDLLNSVSKCVLLINPNFASAWSKRKDLLLKNRLYRQEMEFNDLILIKNFKCEQAYIHRRWLMKRILSLNTQDNEILFLKEIDFMIDTLSCKIKSNYYCWSYFNWIVEYFYSLNILSDFPNILINLLEKFGSLVYRNPSDNCVFHARLNIFKVLFFKFKIKEIENLIVNELKQNLDLIMRFPNFITTWNYCKYFLLLILKVPQTLNNLVKEIETFRDDLANRLPILYPSFISKDIQNLSQDSIRDFFIDFSGLVARFSENSNETILAIMNSLSKKCQEAKEQYDACFNKWFSEKYLKGNVDDKECEQLFKIYQKCIKEAVTEHKIELWNLPSEYEHSKKHFTKNDT
;
A
#
# COMPACT_ATOMS: atom_id res chain seq x y z
N MET A 1 9.63 -46.62 11.62
CA MET A 1 9.09 -45.88 10.46
C MET A 1 7.58 -45.66 10.57
N ASN A 2 6.78 -46.65 10.98
CA ASN A 2 5.32 -46.49 11.15
C ASN A 2 4.89 -45.51 12.27
N SER A 3 5.64 -45.44 13.39
CA SER A 3 5.32 -44.54 14.51
C SER A 3 5.40 -43.05 14.18
N ASN A 4 6.29 -42.65 13.26
CA ASN A 4 6.42 -41.24 12.85
C ASN A 4 5.28 -40.83 11.89
N LEU A 5 4.81 -41.75 11.06
CA LEU A 5 3.71 -41.49 10.11
C LEU A 5 2.36 -41.33 10.82
N GLU A 6 2.08 -42.15 11.82
CA GLU A 6 0.87 -41.99 12.66
C GLU A 6 0.91 -40.68 13.43
N ASN A 7 2.07 -40.30 13.97
CA ASN A 7 2.25 -39.03 14.67
C ASN A 7 2.05 -37.83 13.72
N ASP A 8 2.59 -37.89 12.49
CA ASP A 8 2.40 -36.84 11.48
C ASP A 8 0.91 -36.70 11.06
N GLU A 9 0.18 -37.81 10.98
CA GLU A 9 -1.26 -37.83 10.68
C GLU A 9 -2.10 -37.21 11.81
N ILE A 10 -1.82 -37.55 13.07
CA ILE A 10 -2.47 -36.94 14.24
C ILE A 10 -2.19 -35.44 14.30
N ASN A 11 -0.93 -35.03 14.11
CA ASN A 11 -0.55 -33.63 14.10
C ASN A 11 -1.24 -32.84 12.97
N GLY A 12 -1.35 -33.43 11.78
CA GLY A 12 -2.06 -32.83 10.66
C GLY A 12 -3.55 -32.62 10.94
N GLN A 13 -4.22 -33.62 11.52
CA GLN A 13 -5.63 -33.52 11.92
C GLN A 13 -5.87 -32.47 13.01
N ASN A 14 -4.97 -32.39 13.99
CA ASN A 14 -5.07 -31.40 15.07
C ASN A 14 -4.92 -29.96 14.54
N LEU A 15 -3.99 -29.73 13.61
CA LEU A 15 -3.83 -28.43 12.95
C LEU A 15 -5.10 -28.02 12.19
N ILE A 16 -5.68 -28.97 11.44
CA ILE A 16 -6.92 -28.74 10.72
C ILE A 16 -8.05 -28.33 11.68
N LYS A 17 -8.26 -29.09 12.75
CA LYS A 17 -9.29 -28.80 13.74
C LYS A 17 -9.12 -27.42 14.35
N LEU A 18 -7.89 -27.05 14.70
CA LEU A 18 -7.59 -25.74 15.27
C LEU A 18 -7.90 -24.60 14.28
N ILE A 19 -7.45 -24.74 13.03
CA ILE A 19 -7.66 -23.72 11.99
C ILE A 19 -9.15 -23.59 11.67
N ASP A 20 -9.86 -24.71 11.49
CA ASP A 20 -11.29 -24.68 11.19
C ASP A 20 -12.11 -24.10 12.33
N ALA A 21 -11.82 -24.46 13.57
CA ALA A 21 -12.46 -23.88 14.75
C ALA A 21 -12.18 -22.37 14.86
N SER A 22 -11.03 -21.92 14.37
CA SER A 22 -10.62 -20.51 14.41
C SER A 22 -11.24 -19.68 13.28
N ILE A 23 -11.37 -20.23 12.08
CA ILE A 23 -11.97 -19.55 10.92
C ILE A 23 -13.50 -19.52 11.04
N ASN A 24 -14.11 -20.63 11.44
CA ASN A 24 -15.56 -20.80 11.40
C ASN A 24 -16.25 -20.45 12.74
N SER A 25 -15.55 -19.82 13.69
CA SER A 25 -16.11 -19.44 14.98
C SER A 25 -17.24 -18.42 14.82
N GLU A 26 -18.44 -18.72 15.36
CA GLU A 26 -19.57 -17.77 15.44
C GLU A 26 -19.32 -16.66 16.48
N ASP A 27 -18.55 -16.99 17.52
CA ASP A 27 -18.11 -16.02 18.52
C ASP A 27 -17.06 -15.10 17.89
N CYS A 28 -17.41 -13.82 17.71
CA CYS A 28 -16.53 -12.79 17.15
C CYS A 28 -15.26 -12.58 17.98
N SER A 29 -15.29 -12.86 19.29
CA SER A 29 -14.09 -12.80 20.13
C SER A 29 -13.10 -13.92 19.78
N LYS A 30 -13.62 -14.99 19.16
CA LYS A 30 -12.88 -16.20 18.81
C LYS A 30 -12.57 -16.35 17.33
N LYS A 31 -13.07 -15.46 16.46
CA LYS A 31 -12.76 -15.48 15.03
C LYS A 31 -11.39 -14.86 14.79
N ILE A 32 -10.52 -15.56 14.06
CA ILE A 32 -9.17 -15.05 13.76
C ILE A 32 -9.22 -13.87 12.79
N LYS A 33 -8.34 -12.89 13.01
CA LYS A 33 -8.17 -11.71 12.16
C LYS A 33 -6.81 -11.66 11.48
N GLU A 34 -5.78 -12.23 12.13
CA GLU A 34 -4.42 -12.30 11.59
C GLU A 34 -3.75 -13.60 12.06
N TYR A 35 -2.69 -14.03 11.38
CA TYR A 35 -1.94 -15.22 11.77
C TYR A 35 -0.45 -15.09 11.43
N ASP A 36 0.39 -15.87 12.10
CA ASP A 36 1.82 -15.97 11.81
C ASP A 36 2.35 -17.41 11.95
N ILE A 37 3.47 -17.70 11.30
CA ILE A 37 4.21 -18.95 11.41
C ILE A 37 5.50 -18.67 12.19
N MET A 38 5.57 -19.15 13.42
CA MET A 38 6.71 -18.88 14.29
C MET A 38 7.73 -20.04 14.29
N PRO A 39 9.03 -19.74 14.28
CA PRO A 39 10.08 -20.71 14.55
C PRO A 39 10.20 -20.94 16.07
N ILE A 40 9.18 -21.54 16.69
CA ILE A 40 9.19 -21.83 18.13
C ILE A 40 10.06 -23.06 18.37
N LEU A 41 11.06 -22.93 19.25
CA LEU A 41 12.06 -23.95 19.55
C LEU A 41 11.80 -24.72 20.86
N GLU A 42 10.94 -24.21 21.74
CA GLU A 42 10.93 -24.66 23.15
C GLU A 42 9.82 -25.67 23.50
N ASP A 43 8.65 -25.63 22.86
CA ASP A 43 7.65 -26.71 23.00
C ASP A 43 7.16 -27.22 21.63
N PRO A 44 7.58 -28.43 21.21
CA PRO A 44 7.18 -29.06 19.95
C PRO A 44 5.75 -29.62 19.99
N THR A 45 4.99 -29.46 21.09
CA THR A 45 3.68 -30.09 21.25
C THR A 45 2.49 -29.18 20.95
N GLU A 46 2.62 -27.85 21.06
CA GLU A 46 1.47 -26.95 20.98
C GLU A 46 1.43 -26.06 19.72
N PHE A 47 0.21 -25.86 19.22
CA PHE A 47 -0.15 -24.75 18.35
C PHE A 47 -0.69 -23.64 19.23
N TYR A 48 -0.21 -22.41 19.08
CA TYR A 48 -0.60 -21.33 19.99
C TYR A 48 -1.71 -20.49 19.37
N ARG A 49 -2.80 -20.37 20.11
CA ARG A 49 -3.83 -19.38 19.84
C ARG A 49 -3.75 -18.31 20.92
N ILE A 50 -3.49 -17.07 20.51
CA ILE A 50 -3.49 -15.94 21.45
C ILE A 50 -4.90 -15.37 21.48
N GLU A 51 -5.67 -15.76 22.49
CA GLU A 51 -7.09 -15.39 22.62
C GLU A 51 -7.31 -13.88 22.71
N GLN A 52 -6.40 -13.14 23.35
CA GLN A 52 -6.58 -11.70 23.60
C GLN A 52 -6.51 -10.81 22.35
N ASN A 53 -5.91 -11.27 21.25
CA ASN A 53 -5.68 -10.43 20.06
C ASN A 53 -6.33 -10.94 18.76
N HIS A 54 -7.03 -12.08 18.77
CA HIS A 54 -7.51 -12.75 17.55
C HIS A 54 -6.39 -13.18 16.58
N TYR A 55 -5.20 -13.48 17.11
CA TYR A 55 -4.04 -13.94 16.33
C TYR A 55 -3.85 -15.46 16.50
N LEU A 56 -3.62 -16.14 15.38
CA LEU A 56 -3.23 -17.55 15.34
C LEU A 56 -1.74 -17.69 15.07
N LEU A 57 -1.01 -18.41 15.92
CA LEU A 57 0.41 -18.72 15.73
C LEU A 57 0.59 -20.20 15.42
N ILE A 58 1.16 -20.47 14.25
CA ILE A 58 1.40 -21.83 13.77
C ILE A 58 2.88 -22.16 13.97
N ASN A 59 3.16 -23.25 14.70
CA ASN A 59 4.52 -23.73 14.89
C ASN A 59 5.09 -24.26 13.56
N LYS A 60 6.24 -23.71 13.13
CA LYS A 60 6.90 -24.07 11.87
C LYS A 60 7.25 -25.57 11.77
N LEU A 61 7.58 -26.25 12.87
CA LEU A 61 7.87 -27.70 12.87
C LEU A 61 6.63 -28.50 12.49
N LYS A 62 5.45 -28.10 12.98
CA LYS A 62 4.18 -28.74 12.66
C LYS A 62 3.75 -28.52 11.22
N CYS A 63 4.11 -27.38 10.62
CA CYS A 63 3.89 -27.13 9.19
C CYS A 63 4.53 -28.22 8.33
N LYS A 64 5.76 -28.66 8.66
CA LYS A 64 6.45 -29.73 7.92
C LYS A 64 5.69 -31.05 7.98
N GLN A 65 5.24 -31.45 9.16
CA GLN A 65 4.46 -32.68 9.37
C GLN A 65 3.13 -32.62 8.62
N PHE A 66 2.47 -31.46 8.67
CA PHE A 66 1.23 -31.23 7.95
C PHE A 66 1.40 -31.35 6.42
N TYR A 67 2.53 -30.93 5.84
CA TYR A 67 2.76 -31.12 4.39
C TYR A 67 2.78 -32.59 3.98
N ILE A 68 3.32 -33.47 4.83
CA ILE A 68 3.33 -34.92 4.58
C ILE A 68 1.89 -35.44 4.58
N TYR A 69 1.11 -35.04 5.58
CA TYR A 69 -0.32 -35.37 5.67
C TYR A 69 -1.12 -34.87 4.47
N TRP A 70 -0.94 -33.60 4.09
CA TRP A 70 -1.59 -33.01 2.91
C TRP A 70 -1.27 -33.79 1.64
N ARG A 71 0.00 -34.13 1.41
CA ARG A 71 0.41 -34.84 0.19
C ARG A 71 -0.32 -36.19 0.07
N LYS A 72 -0.36 -36.95 1.16
CA LYS A 72 -1.08 -38.24 1.24
C LYS A 72 -2.58 -38.06 0.94
N LYS A 73 -3.24 -37.09 1.56
CA LYS A 73 -4.69 -36.88 1.39
C LYS A 73 -5.07 -36.30 0.04
N TYR A 74 -4.27 -35.38 -0.50
CA TYR A 74 -4.62 -34.64 -1.71
C TYR A 74 -4.12 -35.27 -3.01
N PHE A 75 -2.91 -35.84 -3.03
CA PHE A 75 -2.35 -36.44 -4.24
C PHE A 75 -2.62 -37.94 -4.29
N ASP A 76 -2.42 -38.64 -3.18
CA ASP A 76 -2.48 -40.11 -3.19
C ASP A 76 -3.94 -40.61 -3.13
N ASN A 77 -4.84 -39.86 -2.46
CA ASN A 77 -6.23 -40.28 -2.20
C ASN A 77 -7.31 -39.29 -2.71
N LYS A 78 -7.01 -38.45 -3.71
CA LYS A 78 -7.88 -37.31 -4.10
C LYS A 78 -9.37 -37.66 -4.36
N ASN A 79 -9.64 -38.86 -4.86
CA ASN A 79 -10.97 -39.29 -5.29
C ASN A 79 -11.78 -40.03 -4.20
N SER A 80 -11.15 -40.40 -3.08
CA SER A 80 -11.82 -41.14 -1.99
C SER A 80 -12.13 -40.28 -0.76
N GLU A 81 -11.50 -39.11 -0.62
CA GLU A 81 -11.68 -38.23 0.53
C GLU A 81 -12.90 -37.30 0.39
N SER A 82 -13.53 -36.93 1.52
CA SER A 82 -14.72 -36.08 1.53
C SER A 82 -14.42 -34.63 1.11
N ASP A 83 -15.40 -33.97 0.49
CA ASP A 83 -15.27 -32.55 0.10
C ASP A 83 -15.01 -31.64 1.31
N ASP A 84 -15.57 -31.96 2.49
CA ASP A 84 -15.34 -31.22 3.74
C ASP A 84 -13.89 -31.30 4.19
N LEU A 85 -13.31 -32.51 4.22
CA LEU A 85 -11.90 -32.68 4.57
C LEU A 85 -11.01 -31.95 3.57
N LEU A 86 -11.30 -32.06 2.27
CA LEU A 86 -10.52 -31.37 1.22
C LEU A 86 -10.64 -29.85 1.32
N ASN A 87 -11.78 -29.32 1.76
CA ASN A 87 -11.95 -27.89 2.05
C ASN A 87 -11.03 -27.47 3.21
N SER A 88 -11.09 -28.18 4.33
CA SER A 88 -10.29 -27.91 5.52
C SER A 88 -8.78 -27.98 5.25
N VAL A 89 -8.33 -29.06 4.60
CA VAL A 89 -6.90 -29.26 4.36
C VAL A 89 -6.38 -28.22 3.35
N SER A 90 -7.16 -27.88 2.32
CA SER A 90 -6.74 -26.83 1.37
C SER A 90 -6.67 -25.44 2.00
N LYS A 91 -7.53 -25.09 2.98
CA LYS A 91 -7.40 -23.85 3.76
C LYS A 91 -6.07 -23.84 4.53
N CYS A 92 -5.80 -24.93 5.26
CA CYS A 92 -4.59 -25.05 6.08
C CYS A 92 -3.32 -24.92 5.23
N VAL A 93 -3.25 -25.59 4.07
CA VAL A 93 -2.10 -25.48 3.16
C VAL A 93 -1.89 -24.05 2.69
N LEU A 94 -2.96 -23.32 2.34
CA LEU A 94 -2.82 -21.95 1.84
C LEU A 94 -2.45 -20.93 2.92
N LEU A 95 -2.84 -21.16 4.18
CA LEU A 95 -2.33 -20.38 5.30
C LEU A 95 -0.83 -20.61 5.49
N ILE A 96 -0.34 -21.84 5.28
CA ILE A 96 1.09 -22.14 5.45
C ILE A 96 1.90 -21.67 4.22
N ASN A 97 1.38 -21.88 3.01
CA ASN A 97 2.01 -21.50 1.75
C ASN A 97 0.94 -21.15 0.70
N PRO A 98 0.67 -19.85 0.51
CA PRO A 98 -0.32 -19.41 -0.46
C PRO A 98 0.15 -19.48 -1.91
N ASN A 99 1.40 -19.87 -2.19
CA ASN A 99 1.89 -20.06 -3.56
C ASN A 99 1.56 -21.45 -4.13
N PHE A 100 0.86 -22.30 -3.37
CA PHE A 100 0.51 -23.65 -3.81
C PHE A 100 -0.70 -23.66 -4.76
N ALA A 101 -0.45 -23.52 -6.07
CA ALA A 101 -1.48 -23.39 -7.10
C ALA A 101 -2.54 -24.52 -7.08
N SER A 102 -2.14 -25.77 -6.82
CA SER A 102 -3.07 -26.90 -6.77
C SER A 102 -4.12 -26.78 -5.66
N ALA A 103 -3.77 -26.17 -4.53
CA ALA A 103 -4.75 -25.89 -3.47
C ALA A 103 -5.78 -24.87 -3.96
N TRP A 104 -5.36 -23.74 -4.55
CA TRP A 104 -6.29 -22.76 -5.13
C TRP A 104 -7.23 -23.34 -6.18
N SER A 105 -6.73 -24.23 -7.04
CA SER A 105 -7.57 -24.94 -8.01
C SER A 105 -8.62 -25.82 -7.31
N LYS A 106 -8.22 -26.59 -6.29
CA LYS A 106 -9.18 -27.39 -5.52
C LYS A 106 -10.22 -26.51 -4.83
N ARG A 107 -9.83 -25.36 -4.29
CA ARG A 107 -10.78 -24.42 -3.67
C ARG A 107 -11.83 -23.96 -4.67
N LYS A 108 -11.43 -23.59 -5.89
CA LYS A 108 -12.38 -23.27 -6.97
C LYS A 108 -13.34 -24.42 -7.26
N ASP A 109 -12.85 -25.66 -7.36
CA ASP A 109 -13.69 -26.84 -7.58
C ASP A 109 -14.74 -27.03 -6.47
N LEU A 110 -14.33 -26.87 -5.20
CA LEU A 110 -15.22 -27.01 -4.04
C LEU A 110 -16.25 -25.86 -3.97
N LEU A 111 -15.81 -24.63 -4.24
CA LEU A 111 -16.67 -23.44 -4.21
C LEU A 111 -17.70 -23.43 -5.34
N LEU A 112 -17.39 -24.05 -6.48
CA LEU A 112 -18.37 -24.24 -7.55
C LEU A 112 -19.52 -25.18 -7.13
N LYS A 113 -19.27 -26.11 -6.19
CA LYS A 113 -20.29 -27.01 -5.65
C LYS A 113 -21.16 -26.32 -4.59
N ASN A 114 -20.54 -25.67 -3.59
CA ASN A 114 -21.26 -25.13 -2.42
C ASN A 114 -21.64 -23.64 -2.52
N ARG A 115 -21.05 -22.90 -3.47
CA ARG A 115 -21.29 -21.46 -3.73
C ARG A 115 -21.02 -20.53 -2.55
N LEU A 116 -20.16 -20.92 -1.60
CA LEU A 116 -19.80 -20.13 -0.40
C LEU A 116 -18.74 -19.05 -0.68
N TYR A 117 -18.96 -18.22 -1.71
CA TYR A 117 -17.95 -17.27 -2.18
C TYR A 117 -17.64 -16.12 -1.21
N ARG A 118 -18.61 -15.70 -0.39
CA ARG A 118 -18.42 -14.59 0.56
C ARG A 118 -17.61 -15.02 1.78
N GLN A 119 -17.91 -16.19 2.33
CA GLN A 119 -17.10 -16.82 3.36
C GLN A 119 -15.67 -17.06 2.87
N GLU A 120 -15.51 -17.34 1.57
CA GLU A 120 -14.20 -17.46 0.96
C GLU A 120 -13.42 -16.14 0.89
N MET A 121 -14.10 -15.01 0.66
CA MET A 121 -13.45 -13.69 0.69
C MET A 121 -12.83 -13.42 2.06
N GLU A 122 -13.53 -13.74 3.14
CA GLU A 122 -13.00 -13.60 4.52
C GLU A 122 -11.76 -14.48 4.74
N PHE A 123 -11.75 -15.69 4.20
CA PHE A 123 -10.56 -16.54 4.23
C PHE A 123 -9.40 -15.96 3.40
N ASN A 124 -9.71 -15.40 2.23
CA ASN A 124 -8.73 -14.74 1.37
C ASN A 124 -8.15 -13.48 2.03
N ASP A 125 -8.93 -12.76 2.86
CA ASP A 125 -8.47 -11.61 3.64
C ASP A 125 -7.32 -12.01 4.57
N LEU A 126 -7.47 -13.11 5.32
CA LEU A 126 -6.43 -13.64 6.20
C LEU A 126 -5.12 -13.88 5.44
N ILE A 127 -5.21 -14.50 4.25
CA ILE A 127 -4.04 -14.77 3.42
C ILE A 127 -3.37 -13.46 2.99
N LEU A 128 -4.14 -12.47 2.54
CA LEU A 128 -3.62 -11.19 2.07
C LEU A 128 -3.07 -10.32 3.20
N ILE A 129 -3.64 -10.36 4.40
CA ILE A 129 -3.12 -9.63 5.56
C ILE A 129 -1.69 -10.09 5.87
N LYS A 130 -1.43 -11.40 5.85
CA LYS A 130 -0.09 -11.96 6.10
C LYS A 130 0.82 -11.91 4.87
N ASN A 131 0.28 -12.20 3.69
CA ASN A 131 1.00 -12.34 2.43
C ASN A 131 0.48 -11.32 1.40
N PHE A 132 0.56 -10.04 1.71
CA PHE A 132 0.03 -8.91 0.91
C PHE A 132 0.63 -8.77 -0.50
N LYS A 133 1.66 -9.56 -0.85
CA LYS A 133 2.26 -9.66 -2.21
C LYS A 133 1.85 -10.95 -2.94
N CYS A 134 1.00 -11.79 -2.38
CA CYS A 134 0.65 -13.07 -2.98
C CYS A 134 -0.22 -12.90 -4.22
N GLU A 135 0.37 -13.03 -5.39
CA GLU A 135 -0.33 -12.92 -6.68
C GLU A 135 -1.48 -13.92 -6.80
N GLN A 136 -1.28 -15.17 -6.38
CA GLN A 136 -2.32 -16.21 -6.45
C GLN A 136 -3.55 -15.84 -5.61
N ALA A 137 -3.36 -15.20 -4.46
CA ALA A 137 -4.45 -14.74 -3.61
C ALA A 137 -5.27 -13.64 -4.30
N TYR A 138 -4.63 -12.68 -4.97
CA TYR A 138 -5.33 -11.66 -5.78
C TYR A 138 -6.04 -12.26 -7.00
N ILE A 139 -5.43 -13.21 -7.70
CA ILE A 139 -6.07 -13.91 -8.84
C ILE A 139 -7.32 -14.65 -8.36
N HIS A 140 -7.24 -15.33 -7.21
CA HIS A 140 -8.37 -16.00 -6.61
C HIS A 140 -9.45 -14.99 -6.19
N ARG A 141 -9.07 -13.86 -5.58
CA ARG A 141 -9.98 -12.78 -5.19
C ARG A 141 -10.72 -12.17 -6.38
N ARG A 142 -10.06 -11.98 -7.53
CA ARG A 142 -10.73 -11.55 -8.79
C ARG A 142 -11.76 -12.56 -9.23
N TRP A 143 -11.42 -13.85 -9.16
CA TRP A 143 -12.35 -14.93 -9.51
C TRP A 143 -13.57 -14.94 -8.58
N LEU A 144 -13.37 -14.78 -7.26
CA LEU A 144 -14.46 -14.70 -6.29
C LEU A 144 -15.37 -13.50 -6.56
N MET A 145 -14.80 -12.31 -6.76
CA MET A 145 -15.56 -11.09 -7.06
C MET A 145 -16.44 -11.27 -8.31
N LYS A 146 -15.89 -11.88 -9.38
CA LYS A 146 -16.68 -12.23 -10.58
C LYS A 146 -17.83 -13.18 -10.26
N ARG A 147 -17.60 -14.20 -9.42
CA ARG A 147 -18.64 -15.17 -9.02
C ARG A 147 -19.72 -14.53 -8.16
N ILE A 148 -19.36 -13.71 -7.17
CA ILE A 148 -20.31 -13.01 -6.30
C ILE A 148 -21.21 -12.11 -7.14
N LEU A 149 -20.63 -11.29 -8.02
CA LEU A 149 -21.42 -10.38 -8.87
C LEU A 149 -22.30 -11.13 -9.89
N SER A 150 -21.88 -12.32 -10.35
CA SER A 150 -22.72 -13.14 -11.24
C SER A 150 -23.99 -13.69 -10.58
N LEU A 151 -24.06 -13.69 -9.25
CA LEU A 151 -25.27 -14.07 -8.52
C LEU A 151 -26.29 -12.93 -8.41
N ASN A 152 -25.96 -11.73 -8.92
CA ASN A 152 -26.77 -10.52 -8.97
C ASN A 152 -27.42 -10.15 -7.63
N THR A 153 -26.60 -9.63 -6.72
CA THR A 153 -27.01 -9.28 -5.35
C THR A 153 -27.40 -7.80 -5.21
N GLN A 154 -28.29 -7.48 -4.27
CA GLN A 154 -28.73 -6.09 -4.02
C GLN A 154 -27.68 -5.23 -3.31
N ASP A 155 -26.61 -5.82 -2.78
CA ASP A 155 -25.59 -5.16 -1.95
C ASP A 155 -24.29 -4.83 -2.71
N ASN A 156 -24.32 -4.74 -4.04
CA ASN A 156 -23.13 -4.55 -4.87
C ASN A 156 -22.32 -3.29 -4.52
N GLU A 157 -22.99 -2.20 -4.13
CA GLU A 157 -22.33 -0.97 -3.68
C GLU A 157 -21.58 -1.20 -2.37
N ILE A 158 -22.23 -1.83 -1.39
CA ILE A 158 -21.62 -2.16 -0.09
C ILE A 158 -20.42 -3.09 -0.31
N LEU A 159 -20.55 -4.07 -1.21
CA LEU A 159 -19.46 -4.97 -1.57
C LEU A 159 -18.28 -4.20 -2.17
N PHE A 160 -18.52 -3.27 -3.10
CA PHE A 160 -17.49 -2.43 -3.69
C PHE A 160 -16.78 -1.59 -2.62
N LEU A 161 -17.54 -0.87 -1.80
CA LEU A 161 -16.97 0.01 -0.77
C LEU A 161 -16.16 -0.76 0.27
N LYS A 162 -16.65 -1.91 0.75
CA LYS A 162 -15.90 -2.77 1.67
C LYS A 162 -14.58 -3.25 1.08
N GLU A 163 -14.57 -3.58 -0.21
CA GLU A 163 -13.36 -4.03 -0.90
C GLU A 163 -12.34 -2.90 -1.05
N ILE A 164 -12.82 -1.68 -1.32
CA ILE A 164 -12.00 -0.47 -1.39
C ILE A 164 -11.38 -0.15 -0.03
N ASP A 165 -12.19 -0.17 1.04
CA ASP A 165 -11.72 0.09 2.40
C ASP A 165 -10.71 -0.97 2.86
N PHE A 166 -10.92 -2.25 2.55
CA PHE A 166 -9.94 -3.30 2.82
C PHE A 166 -8.59 -3.01 2.16
N MET A 167 -8.58 -2.60 0.89
CA MET A 167 -7.34 -2.24 0.20
C MET A 167 -6.64 -1.02 0.80
N ILE A 168 -7.40 0.06 1.05
CA ILE A 168 -6.84 1.33 1.54
C ILE A 168 -6.40 1.19 3.00
N ASP A 169 -7.29 0.76 3.89
CA ASP A 169 -7.07 0.82 5.34
C ASP A 169 -6.25 -0.36 5.84
N THR A 170 -6.34 -1.53 5.20
CA THR A 170 -5.66 -2.76 5.67
C THR A 170 -4.40 -3.06 4.88
N LEU A 171 -4.47 -3.16 3.55
CA LEU A 171 -3.35 -3.66 2.74
C LEU A 171 -2.32 -2.57 2.39
N SER A 172 -2.76 -1.35 2.09
CA SER A 172 -1.85 -0.28 1.67
C SER A 172 -0.94 0.20 2.81
N CYS A 173 -1.43 0.15 4.05
CA CYS A 173 -0.68 0.51 5.25
C CYS A 173 0.48 -0.46 5.56
N LYS A 174 0.42 -1.71 5.08
CA LYS A 174 1.42 -2.73 5.40
C LYS A 174 2.71 -2.57 4.59
N ILE A 175 2.62 -2.13 3.32
CA ILE A 175 3.79 -1.90 2.44
C ILE A 175 3.55 -0.73 1.50
N LYS A 176 4.54 0.18 1.46
CA LYS A 176 4.63 1.23 0.45
C LYS A 176 4.71 0.66 -0.96
N SER A 177 3.92 1.22 -1.87
CA SER A 177 3.87 0.83 -3.29
C SER A 177 3.56 -0.66 -3.50
N ASN A 178 2.53 -1.15 -2.79
CA ASN A 178 1.98 -2.48 -3.03
C ASN A 178 1.30 -2.55 -4.42
N TYR A 179 2.10 -2.85 -5.44
CA TYR A 179 1.64 -2.96 -6.83
C TYR A 179 0.51 -3.96 -7.01
N TYR A 180 0.52 -5.10 -6.32
CA TYR A 180 -0.52 -6.12 -6.45
C TYR A 180 -1.87 -5.61 -5.94
N CYS A 181 -1.88 -4.95 -4.78
CA CYS A 181 -3.06 -4.31 -4.22
C CYS A 181 -3.63 -3.25 -5.16
N TRP A 182 -2.79 -2.33 -5.62
CA TRP A 182 -3.24 -1.24 -6.49
C TRP A 182 -3.57 -1.71 -7.92
N SER A 183 -2.98 -2.80 -8.41
CA SER A 183 -3.38 -3.47 -9.65
C SER A 183 -4.77 -4.11 -9.51
N TYR A 184 -5.07 -4.73 -8.36
CA TYR A 184 -6.40 -5.24 -8.06
C TYR A 184 -7.41 -4.08 -7.94
N PHE A 185 -7.05 -2.98 -7.28
CA PHE A 185 -7.86 -1.76 -7.22
C PHE A 185 -8.24 -1.24 -8.61
N ASN A 186 -7.25 -1.09 -9.50
CA ASN A 186 -7.52 -0.59 -10.86
C ASN A 186 -8.47 -1.53 -11.62
N TRP A 187 -8.24 -2.84 -11.48
CA TRP A 187 -9.12 -3.85 -12.07
C TRP A 187 -10.55 -3.77 -11.52
N ILE A 188 -10.76 -3.63 -10.21
CA ILE A 188 -12.11 -3.64 -9.64
C ILE A 188 -12.90 -2.41 -10.07
N VAL A 189 -12.26 -1.23 -10.11
CA VAL A 189 -12.87 0.01 -10.60
C VAL A 189 -13.29 -0.14 -12.06
N GLU A 190 -12.39 -0.63 -12.93
CA GLU A 190 -12.71 -0.84 -14.34
C GLU A 190 -13.77 -1.94 -14.55
N TYR A 191 -13.75 -2.98 -13.70
CA TYR A 191 -14.70 -4.09 -13.80
C TYR A 191 -16.12 -3.67 -13.40
N PHE A 192 -16.29 -2.97 -12.28
CA PHE A 192 -17.60 -2.45 -11.86
C PHE A 192 -18.17 -1.46 -12.88
N TYR A 193 -17.32 -0.59 -13.43
CA TYR A 193 -17.70 0.24 -14.57
C TYR A 193 -18.21 -0.60 -15.75
N SER A 194 -17.44 -1.62 -16.16
CA SER A 194 -17.78 -2.45 -17.34
C SER A 194 -19.08 -3.22 -17.21
N LEU A 195 -19.45 -3.59 -15.98
CA LEU A 195 -20.69 -4.30 -15.68
C LEU A 195 -21.91 -3.36 -15.66
N ASN A 196 -21.70 -2.05 -15.46
CA ASN A 196 -22.75 -1.04 -15.35
C ASN A 196 -23.83 -1.42 -14.30
N ILE A 197 -23.41 -1.98 -13.17
CA ILE A 197 -24.28 -2.50 -12.11
C ILE A 197 -24.57 -1.49 -10.99
N LEU A 198 -23.83 -0.38 -10.94
CA LEU A 198 -24.01 0.68 -9.95
C LEU A 198 -24.49 1.95 -10.64
N SER A 199 -25.74 2.34 -10.39
CA SER A 199 -26.34 3.54 -11.01
C SER A 199 -25.63 4.83 -10.61
N ASP A 200 -25.17 4.92 -9.36
CA ASP A 200 -24.50 6.09 -8.80
C ASP A 200 -22.95 5.98 -8.81
N PHE A 201 -22.40 5.13 -9.68
CA PHE A 201 -20.95 4.89 -9.72
C PHE A 201 -20.09 6.15 -9.88
N PRO A 202 -20.47 7.18 -10.68
CA PRO A 202 -19.71 8.42 -10.78
C PRO A 202 -19.53 9.12 -9.44
N ASN A 203 -20.60 9.24 -8.64
CA ASN A 203 -20.55 9.92 -7.34
C ASN A 203 -19.77 9.09 -6.32
N ILE A 204 -19.89 7.76 -6.36
CA ILE A 204 -19.06 6.86 -5.55
C ILE A 204 -17.56 7.09 -5.83
N LEU A 205 -17.18 7.21 -7.11
CA LEU A 205 -15.80 7.47 -7.50
C LEU A 205 -15.33 8.88 -7.11
N ILE A 206 -16.20 9.88 -7.17
CA ILE A 206 -15.90 11.26 -6.71
C ILE A 206 -15.63 11.26 -5.20
N ASN A 207 -16.49 10.63 -4.40
CA ASN A 207 -16.28 10.49 -2.95
C ASN A 207 -14.98 9.73 -2.64
N LEU A 208 -14.62 8.75 -3.47
CA LEU A 208 -13.36 8.02 -3.33
C LEU A 208 -12.14 8.92 -3.61
N LEU A 209 -12.23 9.88 -4.52
CA LEU A 209 -11.15 10.86 -4.73
C LEU A 209 -10.87 11.69 -3.47
N GLU A 210 -11.87 11.98 -2.64
CA GLU A 210 -11.64 12.68 -1.37
C GLU A 210 -10.78 11.84 -0.40
N LYS A 211 -11.08 10.54 -0.27
CA LYS A 211 -10.27 9.60 0.52
C LYS A 211 -8.83 9.56 0.01
N PHE A 212 -8.64 9.43 -1.31
CA PHE A 212 -7.31 9.47 -1.92
C PHE A 212 -6.61 10.81 -1.71
N GLY A 213 -7.36 11.90 -1.54
CA GLY A 213 -6.81 13.23 -1.30
C GLY A 213 -5.93 13.24 -0.06
N SER A 214 -6.39 12.65 1.05
CA SER A 214 -5.57 12.49 2.26
C SER A 214 -4.41 11.50 2.08
N LEU A 215 -4.62 10.45 1.29
CA LEU A 215 -3.67 9.35 1.13
C LEU A 215 -2.41 9.76 0.36
N VAL A 216 -2.55 10.61 -0.67
CA VAL A 216 -1.40 11.12 -1.45
C VAL A 216 -0.50 12.04 -0.63
N TYR A 217 -1.04 12.79 0.33
CA TYR A 217 -0.23 13.61 1.24
C TYR A 217 0.52 12.76 2.27
N ARG A 218 -0.08 11.65 2.73
CA ARG A 218 0.58 10.71 3.65
C ARG A 218 1.67 9.89 2.96
N ASN A 219 1.52 9.65 1.66
CA ASN A 219 2.42 8.80 0.87
C ASN A 219 2.92 9.50 -0.41
N PRO A 220 3.64 10.63 -0.30
CA PRO A 220 3.98 11.46 -1.46
C PRO A 220 4.93 10.76 -2.44
N SER A 221 5.61 9.68 -2.04
CA SER A 221 6.49 8.87 -2.88
C SER A 221 5.84 7.59 -3.43
N ASP A 222 4.57 7.33 -3.14
CA ASP A 222 3.92 6.09 -3.58
C ASP A 222 3.28 6.24 -4.97
N ASN A 223 4.04 5.87 -6.00
CA ASN A 223 3.58 5.88 -7.39
C ASN A 223 2.28 5.08 -7.61
N CYS A 224 2.06 3.99 -6.86
CA CYS A 224 0.90 3.14 -7.05
C CYS A 224 -0.40 3.82 -6.58
N VAL A 225 -0.33 4.60 -5.50
CA VAL A 225 -1.46 5.43 -5.01
C VAL A 225 -1.83 6.48 -6.04
N PHE A 226 -0.84 7.20 -6.57
CA PHE A 226 -1.06 8.21 -7.62
C PHE A 226 -1.62 7.60 -8.90
N HIS A 227 -1.12 6.44 -9.31
CA HIS A 227 -1.66 5.72 -10.47
C HIS A 227 -3.12 5.28 -10.26
N ALA A 228 -3.46 4.80 -9.06
CA ALA A 228 -4.83 4.45 -8.71
C ALA A 228 -5.77 5.66 -8.73
N ARG A 229 -5.33 6.80 -8.17
CA ARG A 229 -6.05 8.08 -8.26
C ARG A 229 -6.26 8.51 -9.72
N LEU A 230 -5.21 8.44 -10.55
CA LEU A 230 -5.30 8.76 -11.98
C LEU A 230 -6.28 7.84 -12.72
N ASN A 231 -6.35 6.56 -12.37
CA ASN A 231 -7.30 5.62 -12.98
C ASN A 231 -8.75 6.00 -12.67
N ILE A 232 -9.04 6.51 -11.48
CA ILE A 232 -10.38 7.03 -11.15
C ILE A 232 -10.74 8.18 -12.10
N PHE A 233 -9.85 9.17 -12.26
CA PHE A 233 -10.05 10.26 -13.21
C PHE A 233 -10.22 9.78 -14.65
N LYS A 234 -9.41 8.82 -15.10
CA LYS A 234 -9.53 8.21 -16.43
C LYS A 234 -10.93 7.60 -16.64
N VAL A 235 -11.46 6.89 -15.65
CA VAL A 235 -12.82 6.33 -15.73
C VAL A 235 -13.85 7.46 -15.76
N LEU A 236 -13.76 8.43 -14.84
CA LEU A 236 -14.67 9.58 -14.81
C LEU A 236 -14.72 10.34 -16.13
N PHE A 237 -13.56 10.62 -16.74
CA PHE A 237 -13.45 11.49 -17.91
C PHE A 237 -13.90 10.82 -19.21
N PHE A 238 -13.53 9.55 -19.42
CA PHE A 238 -13.80 8.89 -20.70
C PHE A 238 -15.07 8.06 -20.71
N LYS A 239 -15.60 7.74 -19.53
CA LYS A 239 -16.72 6.81 -19.43
C LYS A 239 -18.01 7.44 -18.96
N PHE A 240 -17.95 8.63 -18.37
CA PHE A 240 -19.12 9.33 -17.84
C PHE A 240 -19.23 10.75 -18.42
N LYS A 241 -20.47 11.17 -18.69
CA LYS A 241 -20.79 12.56 -19.07
C LYS A 241 -21.07 13.36 -17.79
N ILE A 242 -20.01 13.75 -17.09
CA ILE A 242 -20.12 14.46 -15.81
C ILE A 242 -20.29 15.95 -16.08
N LYS A 243 -21.38 16.54 -15.60
CA LYS A 243 -21.67 17.99 -15.77
C LYS A 243 -20.67 18.89 -15.03
N GLU A 244 -20.16 18.43 -13.89
CA GLU A 244 -19.25 19.19 -13.00
C GLU A 244 -17.79 18.73 -13.11
N ILE A 245 -17.42 18.10 -14.23
CA ILE A 245 -16.06 17.58 -14.45
C ILE A 245 -15.00 18.70 -14.39
N GLU A 246 -15.37 19.90 -14.79
CA GLU A 246 -14.52 21.10 -14.78
C GLU A 246 -14.11 21.45 -13.34
N ASN A 247 -15.06 21.52 -12.41
CA ASN A 247 -14.77 21.79 -11.00
C ASN A 247 -13.84 20.72 -10.39
N LEU A 248 -14.05 19.45 -10.74
CA LEU A 248 -13.17 18.36 -10.31
C LEU A 248 -11.75 18.55 -10.84
N ILE A 249 -11.59 18.92 -12.11
CA ILE A 249 -10.28 19.19 -12.71
C ILE A 249 -9.61 20.39 -12.05
N VAL A 250 -10.33 21.48 -11.82
CA VAL A 250 -9.80 22.68 -11.18
C VAL A 250 -9.33 22.38 -9.76
N ASN A 251 -10.10 21.62 -8.99
CA ASN A 251 -9.71 21.19 -7.65
C ASN A 251 -8.46 20.29 -7.70
N GLU A 252 -8.38 19.39 -8.67
CA GLU A 252 -7.22 18.51 -8.85
C GLU A 252 -5.97 19.28 -9.28
N LEU A 253 -6.08 20.31 -10.14
CA LEU A 253 -4.97 21.19 -10.50
C LEU A 253 -4.44 21.94 -9.27
N LYS A 254 -5.32 22.48 -8.43
CA LYS A 254 -4.94 23.12 -7.16
C LYS A 254 -4.22 22.15 -6.24
N GLN A 255 -4.73 20.92 -6.11
CA GLN A 255 -4.10 19.88 -5.30
C GLN A 255 -2.73 19.46 -5.86
N ASN A 256 -2.60 19.33 -7.18
CA ASN A 256 -1.31 19.04 -7.83
C ASN A 256 -0.28 20.13 -7.54
N LEU A 257 -0.67 21.40 -7.65
CA LEU A 257 0.21 22.51 -7.32
C LEU A 257 0.67 22.41 -5.86
N ASP A 258 -0.26 22.25 -4.92
CA ASP A 258 0.05 22.12 -3.49
C ASP A 258 0.95 20.91 -3.18
N LEU A 259 0.70 19.75 -3.80
CA LEU A 259 1.54 18.56 -3.68
C LEU A 259 2.96 18.82 -4.18
N ILE A 260 3.13 19.44 -5.34
CA ILE A 260 4.44 19.78 -5.89
C ILE A 260 5.17 20.78 -4.98
N MET A 261 4.45 21.77 -4.44
CA MET A 261 5.04 22.78 -3.56
C MET A 261 5.46 22.20 -2.20
N ARG A 262 4.66 21.30 -1.61
CA ARG A 262 4.98 20.65 -0.32
C ARG A 262 6.03 19.56 -0.44
N PHE A 263 6.03 18.86 -1.56
CA PHE A 263 6.85 17.67 -1.81
C PHE A 263 7.67 17.83 -3.10
N PRO A 264 8.46 18.90 -3.25
CA PRO A 264 9.12 19.23 -4.50
C PRO A 264 10.14 18.18 -4.93
N ASN A 265 10.77 17.49 -3.97
CA ASN A 265 11.79 16.47 -4.24
C ASN A 265 11.22 15.10 -4.62
N PHE A 266 9.90 14.93 -4.56
CA PHE A 266 9.26 13.66 -4.86
C PHE A 266 8.83 13.62 -6.32
N ILE A 267 9.64 13.00 -7.20
CA ILE A 267 9.36 12.89 -8.64
C ILE A 267 7.99 12.29 -8.97
N THR A 268 7.45 11.51 -8.03
CA THR A 268 6.10 10.94 -8.05
C THR A 268 5.00 12.00 -8.15
N THR A 269 5.11 13.14 -7.46
CA THR A 269 4.12 14.23 -7.51
C THR A 269 4.16 14.95 -8.87
N TRP A 270 5.37 15.18 -9.38
CA TRP A 270 5.60 15.73 -10.72
C TRP A 270 5.06 14.82 -11.84
N ASN A 271 5.38 13.53 -11.76
CA ASN A 271 4.89 12.54 -12.71
C ASN A 271 3.37 12.45 -12.68
N TYR A 272 2.77 12.43 -11.49
CA TYR A 272 1.31 12.43 -11.35
C TYR A 272 0.68 13.65 -12.04
N CYS A 273 1.19 14.85 -11.74
CA CYS A 273 0.73 16.08 -12.39
C CYS A 273 0.86 15.98 -13.91
N LYS A 274 2.02 15.54 -14.43
CA LYS A 274 2.25 15.33 -15.86
C LYS A 274 1.19 14.42 -16.49
N TYR A 275 0.93 13.26 -15.88
CA TYR A 275 -0.04 12.33 -16.43
C TYR A 275 -1.49 12.81 -16.32
N PHE A 276 -1.82 13.55 -15.26
CA PHE A 276 -3.13 14.19 -15.11
C PHE A 276 -3.35 15.27 -16.17
N LEU A 277 -2.35 16.12 -16.38
CA LEU A 277 -2.29 17.12 -17.43
C LEU A 277 -2.48 16.50 -18.84
N LEU A 278 -1.79 15.41 -19.13
CA LEU A 278 -1.97 14.64 -20.38
C LEU A 278 -3.37 14.00 -20.49
N LEU A 279 -4.01 13.68 -19.38
CA LEU A 279 -5.37 13.15 -19.35
C LEU A 279 -6.38 14.23 -19.78
N ILE A 280 -6.23 15.47 -19.32
CA ILE A 280 -7.09 16.61 -19.70
C ILE A 280 -7.01 16.87 -21.22
N LEU A 281 -5.80 16.82 -21.80
CA LEU A 281 -5.61 16.99 -23.25
C LEU A 281 -6.42 16.01 -24.11
N LYS A 282 -6.72 14.83 -23.57
CA LYS A 282 -7.51 13.81 -24.26
C LYS A 282 -9.03 14.05 -24.17
N VAL A 283 -9.46 15.14 -23.52
CA VAL A 283 -10.87 15.55 -23.37
C VAL A 283 -11.08 16.94 -24.00
N PRO A 284 -11.20 17.04 -25.35
CA PRO A 284 -11.08 18.32 -26.06
C PRO A 284 -12.15 19.37 -25.69
N GLN A 285 -13.38 18.93 -25.42
CA GLN A 285 -14.47 19.84 -25.03
C GLN A 285 -14.18 20.53 -23.69
N THR A 286 -13.70 19.76 -22.72
CA THR A 286 -13.34 20.26 -21.38
C THR A 286 -12.09 21.13 -21.43
N LEU A 287 -11.13 20.82 -22.30
CA LEU A 287 -9.91 21.62 -22.48
C LEU A 287 -10.23 23.07 -22.85
N ASN A 288 -11.19 23.29 -23.78
CA ASN A 288 -11.56 24.64 -24.22
C ASN A 288 -12.18 25.49 -23.09
N ASN A 289 -12.87 24.84 -22.15
CA ASN A 289 -13.52 25.54 -21.04
C ASN A 289 -12.55 25.84 -19.88
N LEU A 290 -11.43 25.12 -19.80
CA LEU A 290 -10.45 25.21 -18.71
C LEU A 290 -9.16 25.95 -19.07
N VAL A 291 -9.13 26.63 -20.22
CA VAL A 291 -7.94 27.32 -20.73
C VAL A 291 -7.35 28.25 -19.67
N LYS A 292 -8.21 29.09 -19.08
CA LYS A 292 -7.80 30.11 -18.11
C LYS A 292 -7.27 29.50 -16.82
N GLU A 293 -7.86 28.40 -16.35
CA GLU A 293 -7.46 27.70 -15.14
C GLU A 293 -6.14 26.97 -15.33
N ILE A 294 -5.89 26.42 -16.53
CA ILE A 294 -4.60 25.81 -16.88
C ILE A 294 -3.52 26.89 -16.99
N GLU A 295 -3.83 28.04 -17.61
CA GLU A 295 -2.92 29.20 -17.65
C GLU A 295 -2.59 29.69 -16.24
N THR A 296 -3.59 29.81 -15.37
CA THR A 296 -3.38 30.20 -13.97
C THR A 296 -2.48 29.19 -13.24
N PHE A 297 -2.71 27.89 -13.41
CA PHE A 297 -1.85 26.84 -12.85
C PHE A 297 -0.40 26.94 -13.36
N ARG A 298 -0.21 27.15 -14.67
CA ARG A 298 1.11 27.35 -15.28
C ARG A 298 1.82 28.54 -14.66
N ASP A 299 1.14 29.68 -14.60
CA ASP A 299 1.75 30.94 -14.14
C ASP A 299 2.11 30.85 -12.65
N ASP A 300 1.25 30.25 -11.83
CA ASP A 300 1.53 29.97 -10.42
C ASP A 300 2.75 29.05 -10.24
N LEU A 301 2.84 27.99 -11.04
CA LEU A 301 3.97 27.08 -11.01
C LEU A 301 5.28 27.79 -11.43
N ALA A 302 5.24 28.57 -12.52
CA ALA A 302 6.39 29.32 -13.02
C ALA A 302 6.90 30.35 -12.02
N ASN A 303 6.00 30.99 -11.27
CA ASN A 303 6.36 31.97 -10.23
C ASN A 303 6.98 31.33 -8.99
N ARG A 304 6.54 30.12 -8.59
CA ARG A 304 6.98 29.46 -7.35
C ARG A 304 8.20 28.57 -7.54
N LEU A 305 8.38 27.99 -8.72
CA LEU A 305 9.51 27.11 -9.05
C LEU A 305 10.90 27.71 -8.74
N PRO A 306 11.21 28.97 -9.11
CA PRO A 306 12.50 29.59 -8.81
C PRO A 306 12.81 29.69 -7.31
N ILE A 307 11.76 29.78 -6.47
CA ILE A 307 11.89 29.87 -5.01
C ILE A 307 12.33 28.52 -4.44
N LEU A 308 11.76 27.42 -4.96
CA LEU A 308 12.05 26.06 -4.50
C LEU A 308 13.40 25.56 -5.02
N TYR A 309 13.83 26.05 -6.18
CA TYR A 309 15.01 25.59 -6.89
C TYR A 309 15.91 26.74 -7.37
N PRO A 310 16.52 27.55 -6.47
CA PRO A 310 17.27 28.74 -6.88
C PRO A 310 18.52 28.45 -7.72
N SER A 311 19.14 27.28 -7.50
CA SER A 311 20.31 26.80 -8.25
C SER A 311 19.93 25.98 -9.48
N PHE A 312 18.70 25.47 -9.51
CA PHE A 312 18.19 24.60 -10.54
C PHE A 312 17.15 25.39 -11.32
N ILE A 313 17.63 25.98 -12.43
CA ILE A 313 16.84 26.56 -13.53
C ILE A 313 16.63 28.09 -13.47
N SER A 314 17.43 28.84 -14.24
CA SER A 314 17.01 30.16 -14.75
C SER A 314 16.47 30.10 -16.18
N LYS A 315 16.86 29.09 -16.98
CA LYS A 315 16.51 29.00 -18.42
C LYS A 315 15.25 28.19 -18.71
N ASP A 316 15.04 27.04 -18.06
CA ASP A 316 13.87 26.18 -18.34
C ASP A 316 12.54 26.72 -17.78
N ILE A 317 12.55 27.56 -16.73
CA ILE A 317 11.34 28.22 -16.20
C ILE A 317 10.95 29.40 -17.09
N GLN A 318 11.93 30.11 -17.66
CA GLN A 318 11.70 31.09 -18.72
C GLN A 318 11.12 30.44 -19.98
N ASN A 319 11.28 29.12 -20.14
CA ASN A 319 10.77 28.34 -21.28
C ASN A 319 9.42 27.67 -21.01
N LEU A 320 8.75 27.81 -19.86
CA LEU A 320 7.35 27.37 -19.77
C LEU A 320 6.52 28.27 -20.70
N SER A 321 6.28 27.83 -21.93
CA SER A 321 5.75 28.69 -23.00
C SER A 321 4.43 29.36 -22.59
N GLN A 322 4.38 30.67 -22.81
CA GLN A 322 3.15 31.47 -22.69
C GLN A 322 2.28 31.38 -23.95
N ASP A 323 2.80 30.83 -25.05
CA ASP A 323 2.23 30.94 -26.39
C ASP A 323 1.03 30.00 -26.60
N SER A 324 1.16 28.72 -26.20
CA SER A 324 0.05 27.78 -26.27
C SER A 324 0.04 26.77 -25.11
N ILE A 325 -1.16 26.34 -24.75
CA ILE A 325 -1.36 25.27 -23.75
C ILE A 325 -0.62 23.99 -24.15
N ARG A 326 -0.57 23.67 -25.45
CA ARG A 326 0.12 22.48 -25.95
C ARG A 326 1.63 22.56 -25.72
N ASP A 327 2.21 23.73 -25.94
CA ASP A 327 3.64 23.97 -25.73
C ASP A 327 3.96 23.91 -24.23
N PHE A 328 3.12 24.50 -23.37
CA PHE A 328 3.22 24.33 -21.91
C PHE A 328 3.30 22.86 -21.49
N PHE A 329 2.43 21.98 -22.02
CA PHE A 329 2.49 20.55 -21.68
C PHE A 329 3.79 19.86 -22.13
N ILE A 330 4.35 20.27 -23.27
CA ILE A 330 5.63 19.77 -23.78
C ILE A 330 6.76 20.23 -22.87
N ASP A 331 6.80 21.52 -22.54
CA ASP A 331 7.82 22.12 -21.68
C ASP A 331 7.79 21.51 -20.28
N PHE A 332 6.59 21.39 -19.69
CA PHE A 332 6.41 20.72 -18.41
C PHE A 332 6.85 19.25 -18.46
N SER A 333 6.52 18.53 -19.53
CA SER A 333 6.96 17.14 -19.69
C SER A 333 8.49 17.00 -19.77
N GLY A 334 9.15 17.95 -20.42
CA GLY A 334 10.62 18.04 -20.50
C GLY A 334 11.25 18.42 -19.17
N LEU A 335 10.64 19.35 -18.44
CA LEU A 335 11.04 19.73 -17.07
C LEU A 335 11.03 18.51 -16.14
N VAL A 336 9.95 17.73 -16.14
CA VAL A 336 9.82 16.52 -15.31
C VAL A 336 10.88 15.46 -15.69
N ALA A 337 11.20 15.30 -16.98
CA ALA A 337 12.24 14.37 -17.42
C ALA A 337 13.63 14.76 -16.86
N ARG A 338 13.99 16.04 -16.92
CA ARG A 338 15.25 16.55 -16.35
C ARG A 338 15.30 16.44 -14.83
N PHE A 339 14.18 16.68 -14.13
CA PHE A 339 14.10 16.40 -12.70
C PHE A 339 14.33 14.91 -12.39
N SER A 340 13.82 14.00 -13.22
CA SER A 340 14.05 12.56 -13.05
C SER A 340 15.52 12.19 -13.26
N GLU A 341 16.18 12.75 -14.27
CA GLU A 341 17.61 12.50 -14.54
C GLU A 341 18.51 13.03 -13.41
N ASN A 342 18.20 14.23 -12.91
CA ASN A 342 18.93 14.86 -11.81
C ASN A 342 18.51 14.37 -10.43
N SER A 343 17.47 13.53 -10.31
CA SER A 343 17.08 12.96 -9.01
C SER A 343 18.22 12.17 -8.34
N ASN A 344 19.18 11.64 -9.11
CA ASN A 344 20.42 11.06 -8.57
C ASN A 344 21.36 12.13 -7.96
N GLU A 345 21.46 13.32 -8.55
CA GLU A 345 22.18 14.47 -7.98
C GLU A 345 21.41 15.11 -6.81
N THR A 346 20.07 15.15 -6.86
CA THR A 346 19.20 15.61 -5.77
C THR A 346 19.24 14.65 -4.58
N ILE A 347 19.34 13.33 -4.80
CA ILE A 347 19.61 12.35 -3.73
C ILE A 347 20.99 12.63 -3.10
N LEU A 348 22.02 12.92 -3.90
CA LEU A 348 23.31 13.41 -3.40
C LEU A 348 23.18 14.74 -2.63
N ALA A 349 22.32 15.65 -3.08
CA ALA A 349 22.07 16.94 -2.43
C ALA A 349 21.23 16.82 -1.14
N ILE A 350 20.35 15.82 -1.03
CA ILE A 350 19.61 15.44 0.19
C ILE A 350 20.57 14.77 1.19
N MET A 351 21.59 14.06 0.71
CA MET A 351 22.72 13.61 1.52
C MET A 351 23.60 14.78 1.99
N ASN A 352 23.49 15.97 1.39
CA ASN A 352 24.15 17.17 1.89
C ASN A 352 23.33 17.89 2.98
N SER A 353 23.99 18.61 3.87
CA SER A 353 23.37 19.42 4.91
C SER A 353 22.75 20.69 4.33
N LEU A 354 21.75 21.25 5.02
CA LEU A 354 21.06 22.50 4.67
C LEU A 354 22.03 23.66 4.36
N SER A 355 23.22 23.65 4.97
CA SER A 355 24.31 24.56 4.61
C SER A 355 25.63 23.79 4.42
N LYS A 356 26.48 24.27 3.50
CA LYS A 356 27.83 23.70 3.28
C LYS A 356 28.71 23.73 4.55
N LYS A 357 28.43 24.63 5.51
CA LYS A 357 29.13 24.72 6.79
C LYS A 357 28.81 23.56 7.74
N CYS A 358 27.63 22.97 7.62
CA CYS A 358 27.18 21.85 8.46
C CYS A 358 27.42 20.48 7.83
N GLN A 359 28.01 20.43 6.63
CA GLN A 359 28.24 19.21 5.88
C GLN A 359 29.18 18.24 6.62
N GLU A 360 30.31 18.74 7.13
CA GLU A 360 31.30 17.93 7.82
C GLU A 360 30.74 17.31 9.12
N ALA A 361 29.97 18.10 9.87
CA ALA A 361 29.29 17.62 11.09
C ALA A 361 28.21 16.56 10.78
N LYS A 362 27.52 16.70 9.64
CA LYS A 362 26.53 15.72 9.18
C LYS A 362 27.21 14.40 8.79
N GLU A 363 28.28 14.46 8.02
CA GLU A 363 29.00 13.26 7.56
C GLU A 363 29.55 12.44 8.74
N GLN A 364 30.08 13.11 9.76
CA GLN A 364 30.56 12.45 10.99
C GLN A 364 29.41 11.80 11.77
N TYR A 365 28.26 12.47 11.90
CA TYR A 365 27.08 11.91 12.54
C TYR A 365 26.51 10.73 11.75
N ASP A 366 26.31 10.89 10.44
CA ASP A 366 25.73 9.86 9.56
C ASP A 366 26.61 8.61 9.52
N ALA A 367 27.95 8.77 9.51
CA ALA A 367 28.88 7.65 9.60
C ALA A 367 28.74 6.90 10.95
N CYS A 368 28.65 7.63 12.06
CA CYS A 368 28.41 7.04 13.39
C CYS A 368 27.07 6.31 13.44
N PHE A 369 26.00 6.99 13.00
CA PHE A 369 24.63 6.48 13.04
C PHE A 369 24.47 5.24 12.17
N ASN A 370 25.00 5.23 10.95
CA ASN A 370 24.91 4.07 10.05
C ASN A 370 25.66 2.85 10.59
N LYS A 371 26.80 3.07 11.27
CA LYS A 371 27.54 2.01 11.95
C LYS A 371 26.75 1.45 13.13
N TRP A 372 26.24 2.33 14.00
CA TRP A 372 25.40 1.92 15.12
C TRP A 372 24.12 1.20 14.66
N PHE A 373 23.46 1.72 13.62
CA PHE A 373 22.23 1.18 13.08
C PHE A 373 22.43 -0.25 12.53
N SER A 374 23.48 -0.44 11.72
CA SER A 374 23.79 -1.74 11.10
C SER A 374 24.30 -2.77 12.11
N GLU A 375 25.13 -2.37 13.07
CA GLU A 375 25.82 -3.30 13.96
C GLU A 375 25.06 -3.58 15.26
N LYS A 376 24.23 -2.65 15.74
CA LYS A 376 23.58 -2.72 17.07
C LYS A 376 22.06 -2.67 17.00
N TYR A 377 21.50 -1.66 16.34
CA TYR A 377 20.04 -1.47 16.30
C TYR A 377 19.33 -2.64 15.62
N LEU A 378 19.81 -3.07 14.45
CA LEU A 378 19.27 -4.26 13.76
C LEU A 378 19.47 -5.57 14.54
N LYS A 379 20.37 -5.60 15.54
CA LYS A 379 20.62 -6.75 16.42
C LYS A 379 19.89 -6.64 17.77
N GLY A 380 19.01 -5.65 17.94
CA GLY A 380 18.12 -5.52 19.09
C GLY A 380 18.61 -4.62 20.23
N ASN A 381 19.70 -3.88 20.06
CA ASN A 381 20.16 -2.89 21.05
C ASN A 381 19.71 -1.48 20.68
N VAL A 382 18.94 -0.83 21.56
CA VAL A 382 18.30 0.49 21.36
C VAL A 382 19.02 1.67 22.05
N ASP A 383 20.17 1.46 22.69
CA ASP A 383 20.90 2.56 23.38
C ASP A 383 21.60 3.48 22.36
N ASP A 384 21.21 4.77 22.31
CA ASP A 384 21.60 5.77 21.30
C ASP A 384 22.87 6.58 21.65
N LYS A 385 23.37 6.43 22.89
CA LYS A 385 24.39 7.31 23.50
C LYS A 385 25.68 7.49 22.71
N GLU A 386 26.02 6.57 21.81
CA GLU A 386 27.28 6.62 21.06
C GLU A 386 27.36 7.78 20.06
N CYS A 387 26.23 8.18 19.46
CA CYS A 387 26.21 9.25 18.46
C CYS A 387 25.56 10.55 18.98
N GLU A 388 25.11 10.58 20.24
CA GLU A 388 24.39 11.71 20.85
C GLU A 388 25.22 13.02 20.86
N GLN A 389 26.53 12.92 21.12
CA GLN A 389 27.41 14.09 21.12
C GLN A 389 27.58 14.69 19.72
N LEU A 390 27.76 13.84 18.70
CA LEU A 390 27.84 14.26 17.30
C LEU A 390 26.52 14.86 16.82
N PHE A 391 25.40 14.28 17.26
CA PHE A 391 24.07 14.78 16.96
C PHE A 391 23.84 16.19 17.52
N LYS A 392 24.27 16.46 18.76
CA LYS A 392 24.15 17.80 19.37
C LYS A 392 24.95 18.86 18.60
N ILE A 393 26.14 18.51 18.12
CA ILE A 393 26.97 19.40 17.30
C ILE A 393 26.27 19.71 15.97
N TYR A 394 25.77 18.68 15.30
CA TYR A 394 25.01 18.83 14.05
C TYR A 394 23.72 19.65 14.24
N GLN A 395 22.96 19.36 15.30
CA GLN A 395 21.71 20.04 15.64
C GLN A 395 21.92 21.52 15.91
N LYS A 396 23.02 21.90 16.59
CA LYS A 396 23.37 23.31 16.81
C LYS A 396 23.65 24.02 15.49
N CYS A 397 24.43 23.39 14.61
CA CYS A 397 24.76 23.94 13.29
C CYS A 397 23.50 24.16 12.42
N ILE A 398 22.57 23.20 12.41
CA ILE A 398 21.31 23.35 11.67
C ILE A 398 20.46 24.47 12.26
N LYS A 399 20.33 24.58 13.59
CA LYS A 399 19.52 25.63 14.22
C LYS A 399 19.99 27.03 13.81
N GLU A 400 21.30 27.24 13.79
CA GLU A 400 21.92 28.49 13.34
C GLU A 400 21.64 28.74 11.85
N ALA A 401 21.80 27.73 11.00
CA ALA A 401 21.54 27.83 9.56
C ALA A 401 20.05 28.11 9.23
N VAL A 402 19.13 27.50 9.98
CA VAL A 402 17.67 27.70 9.82
C VAL A 402 17.27 29.13 10.18
N THR A 403 17.85 29.70 11.24
CA THR A 403 17.61 31.11 11.62
C THR A 403 18.19 32.10 10.61
N GLU A 404 19.35 31.81 10.00
CA GLU A 404 19.99 32.66 8.99
C GLU A 404 19.17 32.72 7.69
N HIS A 405 18.53 31.60 7.30
CA HIS A 405 17.74 31.49 6.07
C HIS A 405 16.25 31.87 6.23
N LYS A 406 15.83 32.33 7.42
CA LYS A 406 14.42 32.69 7.73
C LYS A 406 13.40 31.59 7.37
N ILE A 407 13.77 30.33 7.59
CA ILE A 407 12.87 29.19 7.32
C ILE A 407 11.92 29.05 8.51
N GLU A 408 10.62 29.24 8.29
CA GLU A 408 9.60 28.89 9.29
C GLU A 408 9.52 27.36 9.42
N LEU A 409 10.07 26.85 10.54
CA LEU A 409 9.85 25.48 10.97
C LEU A 409 8.37 25.34 11.33
N TRP A 410 7.57 24.76 10.43
CA TRP A 410 6.20 24.37 10.73
C TRP A 410 6.20 23.48 11.98
N ASN A 411 5.48 23.92 13.01
CA ASN A 411 5.23 23.12 14.21
C ASN A 411 4.56 21.81 13.78
N LEU A 412 5.33 20.71 13.85
CA LEU A 412 4.76 19.37 13.83
C LEU A 412 3.72 19.27 14.95
N PRO A 413 2.51 18.74 14.70
CA PRO A 413 1.58 18.44 15.78
C PRO A 413 2.28 17.59 16.84
N SER A 414 2.17 18.00 18.09
CA SER A 414 2.78 17.40 19.28
C SER A 414 2.11 16.06 19.66
N GLU A 415 1.97 15.14 18.71
CA GLU A 415 1.38 13.81 18.96
C GLU A 415 2.41 12.68 19.00
N TYR A 416 3.70 13.00 19.02
CA TYR A 416 4.80 12.02 19.14
C TYR A 416 5.25 11.75 20.60
N GLU A 417 4.41 12.03 21.60
CA GLU A 417 4.70 11.69 23.01
C GLU A 417 3.84 10.54 23.58
N HIS A 418 2.87 10.00 22.83
CA HIS A 418 2.03 8.90 23.35
C HIS A 418 2.58 7.47 23.12
N SER A 419 3.69 7.30 22.38
CA SER A 419 4.27 5.97 22.13
C SER A 419 5.34 5.53 23.14
N LYS A 420 5.76 6.39 24.08
CA LYS A 420 6.75 6.02 25.12
C LYS A 420 6.16 5.44 26.41
N LYS A 421 4.83 5.47 26.61
CA LYS A 421 4.20 4.99 27.86
C LYS A 421 3.83 3.51 27.90
N HIS A 422 4.03 2.75 26.82
CA HIS A 422 3.70 1.30 26.80
C HIS A 422 4.90 0.34 26.87
N PHE A 423 6.14 0.83 27.01
CA PHE A 423 7.34 -0.02 27.13
C PHE A 423 8.14 0.13 28.44
N THR A 424 7.60 0.82 29.44
CA THR A 424 8.21 0.90 30.78
C THR A 424 7.20 0.62 31.88
N LYS A 425 6.80 -0.65 32.00
CA LYS A 425 6.38 -1.25 33.27
C LYS A 425 6.62 -2.76 33.19
N ASN A 426 7.85 -3.13 33.52
CA ASN A 426 8.21 -4.36 34.23
C ASN A 426 9.59 -4.09 34.82
N ASP A 427 9.60 -3.66 36.08
CA ASP A 427 10.68 -3.84 37.04
C ASP A 427 10.09 -3.54 38.43
N THR A 428 9.50 -4.59 39.03
CA THR A 428 9.63 -5.08 40.42
C THR A 428 8.63 -6.20 40.64
#